data_AF-A0A534WRM4-F1
#
_entry.id   AF-A0A534WRM4-F1
#
_cell.length_a   1.000
_cell.length_b   1.000
_cell.length_c   1.000
_cell.angle_alpha   90.00
_cell.angle_beta   90.00
_cell.angle_gamma   90.00
#
_symmetry.space_group_name_H-M   'P 1'
#
loop_
_entity.id
_entity.type
_entity.pdbx_description
1 polymer ?
#
loop_
_entity_poly.entity_id
_entity_poly.type
_entity_poly.pdbx_seq_one_letter_code
_entity_poly.pdbx_strand_id
1 'polypeptide(L)'
;MRSPGGARSLCWVATAGLLFSRAALAQPVANLTLDTQELAASVTYDLISKAPTDCVLQPADRCVDAPGARKLLRFSVFAINNGTADVFFGPPNLDAKLPNGDPLFVYSACHMHYHFETFGRYELRMRGGTTPVKEGQKRSFCVEDTRPAPGATARTCTTDDDCAGSGRCSQQQIPHVCRYDCTYQGIQVGWGDLYPSTLDCQWIDVSDVAPGDYDVCVFLNTAHLIPESNYDDDSGCAPVTIDGPSTAHPAPTVKVRAPRRKTKARVGRPLTIAWQKHIRGGVKHMKVQEVWFSPDGGTSYQFIAGALAPGRHSYRWAVPSGSATDAAMIRVIVWSTDLQRGIGLSVPFRIAP
;
A
#
# COMPACT_ATOMS: atom_id res chain seq x y z
N MET A 1 35.49 -52.33 84.80
CA MET A 1 35.04 -53.42 83.91
C MET A 1 34.26 -52.80 82.75
N ARG A 2 34.53 -53.33 81.55
CA ARG A 2 33.99 -53.11 80.19
C ARG A 2 32.74 -52.23 79.97
N SER A 3 32.84 -51.41 78.92
CA SER A 3 31.78 -50.81 78.08
C SER A 3 30.78 -51.85 77.53
N PRO A 4 29.55 -51.44 77.14
CA PRO A 4 29.27 -50.97 75.77
C PRO A 4 28.33 -49.74 75.74
N GLY A 5 28.42 -48.77 74.82
CA GLY A 5 28.21 -48.92 73.37
C GLY A 5 26.74 -48.60 73.01
N GLY A 6 26.36 -47.31 72.97
CA GLY A 6 25.01 -46.86 72.61
C GLY A 6 25.02 -45.95 71.38
N ALA A 7 24.28 -46.34 70.34
CA ALA A 7 24.24 -45.73 69.01
C ALA A 7 23.46 -44.39 68.96
N ARG A 8 23.85 -43.54 68.00
CA ARG A 8 23.30 -42.21 67.71
C ARG A 8 21.87 -42.29 67.12
N SER A 9 21.03 -41.31 67.45
CA SER A 9 19.94 -40.85 66.58
C SER A 9 19.92 -39.32 66.56
N LEU A 10 20.42 -38.73 65.47
CA LEU A 10 20.17 -37.33 65.14
C LEU A 10 18.77 -37.26 64.52
N CYS A 11 17.85 -36.59 65.20
CA CYS A 11 16.54 -36.24 64.65
C CYS A 11 16.73 -35.02 63.73
N TRP A 12 16.73 -35.24 62.41
CA TRP A 12 16.66 -34.16 61.44
C TRP A 12 15.20 -33.70 61.34
N VAL A 13 14.87 -32.57 61.96
CA VAL A 13 13.62 -31.87 61.67
C VAL A 13 13.79 -31.21 60.31
N ALA A 14 13.30 -31.86 59.26
CA ALA A 14 13.18 -31.23 57.94
C ALA A 14 12.05 -30.21 57.99
N THR A 15 12.38 -28.94 58.24
CA THR A 15 11.49 -27.82 57.91
C THR A 15 11.36 -27.76 56.40
N ALA A 16 10.27 -28.31 55.86
CA ALA A 16 9.86 -28.09 54.49
C ALA A 16 9.48 -26.60 54.34
N GLY A 17 10.46 -25.78 53.94
CA GLY A 17 10.18 -24.45 53.44
C GLY A 17 9.41 -24.57 52.14
N LEU A 18 8.11 -24.25 52.15
CA LEU A 18 7.36 -24.02 50.93
C LEU A 18 7.98 -22.81 50.22
N LEU A 19 8.84 -23.08 49.24
CA LEU A 19 9.23 -22.11 48.23
C LEU A 19 8.00 -21.85 47.36
N PHE A 20 7.22 -20.82 47.69
CA PHE A 20 6.33 -20.20 46.73
C PHE A 20 7.21 -19.51 45.67
N SER A 21 7.57 -20.24 44.61
CA SER A 21 7.98 -19.60 43.37
C SER A 21 6.77 -18.81 42.86
N ARG A 22 6.74 -17.51 43.13
CA ARG A 22 5.93 -16.57 42.35
C ARG A 22 6.43 -16.67 40.92
N ALA A 23 5.78 -17.48 40.09
CA ALA A 23 5.88 -17.32 38.65
C ALA A 23 5.48 -15.86 38.38
N ALA A 24 6.43 -15.04 37.92
CA ALA A 24 6.10 -13.75 37.37
C ALA A 24 5.17 -14.02 36.18
N LEU A 25 3.89 -13.66 36.31
CA LEU A 25 2.97 -13.71 35.18
C LEU A 25 3.60 -12.84 34.09
N ALA A 26 3.81 -13.40 32.90
CA ALA A 26 4.25 -12.63 31.75
C ALA A 26 3.27 -11.47 31.55
N GLN A 27 3.80 -10.25 31.37
CA GLN A 27 2.95 -9.10 31.12
C GLN A 27 2.22 -9.30 29.78
N PRO A 28 0.89 -9.04 29.73
CA PRO A 28 0.16 -9.09 28.47
C PRO A 28 0.82 -8.20 27.42
N VAL A 29 1.02 -8.73 26.20
CA VAL A 29 1.70 -8.04 25.10
C VAL A 29 1.11 -8.50 23.76
N ALA A 30 1.15 -7.62 22.76
CA ALA A 30 0.69 -7.93 21.40
C ALA A 30 1.64 -8.92 20.69
N ASN A 31 1.16 -9.52 19.59
CA ASN A 31 1.97 -10.31 18.68
C ASN A 31 1.37 -10.26 17.28
N LEU A 32 1.90 -9.40 16.44
CA LEU A 32 1.53 -9.29 15.04
C LEU A 32 2.11 -10.48 14.28
N THR A 33 1.31 -10.98 13.35
CA THR A 33 1.73 -12.01 12.42
C THR A 33 1.15 -11.65 11.06
N LEU A 34 1.96 -11.78 10.01
CA LEU A 34 1.47 -11.62 8.66
C LEU A 34 0.79 -12.91 8.17
N ASP A 35 -0.46 -12.81 7.70
CA ASP A 35 -1.09 -13.91 6.97
C ASP A 35 -0.51 -14.04 5.55
N THR A 36 0.49 -14.90 5.41
CA THR A 36 1.14 -15.15 4.11
C THR A 36 0.24 -15.86 3.10
N GLN A 37 -0.81 -16.56 3.56
CA GLN A 37 -1.75 -17.22 2.67
C GLN A 37 -2.67 -16.21 1.99
N GLU A 38 -3.21 -15.25 2.75
CA GLU A 38 -3.96 -14.11 2.21
C GLU A 38 -3.09 -13.28 1.25
N LEU A 39 -1.83 -13.02 1.62
CA LEU A 39 -0.87 -12.33 0.73
C LEU A 39 -0.70 -13.07 -0.60
N ALA A 40 -0.42 -14.37 -0.57
CA ALA A 40 -0.18 -15.16 -1.77
C ALA A 40 -1.44 -15.32 -2.65
N ALA A 41 -2.63 -15.43 -2.04
CA ALA A 41 -3.88 -15.67 -2.74
C ALA A 41 -4.45 -14.42 -3.44
N SER A 42 -3.98 -13.22 -3.09
CA SER A 42 -4.58 -11.94 -3.48
C SER A 42 -3.75 -11.14 -4.49
N VAL A 43 -2.62 -11.68 -4.94
CA VAL A 43 -1.72 -11.00 -5.88
C VAL A 43 -2.38 -10.80 -7.24
N THR A 44 -2.42 -9.56 -7.72
CA THR A 44 -2.97 -9.21 -9.03
C THR A 44 -2.29 -7.98 -9.62
N TYR A 45 -2.58 -7.69 -10.89
CA TYR A 45 -2.09 -6.50 -11.58
C TYR A 45 -3.22 -5.57 -11.96
N ASP A 46 -2.92 -4.28 -11.90
CA ASP A 46 -3.75 -3.26 -12.52
C ASP A 46 -2.90 -2.29 -13.34
N LEU A 47 -3.53 -1.68 -14.34
CA LEU A 47 -2.94 -0.61 -15.14
C LEU A 47 -3.89 0.58 -15.09
N ILE A 48 -3.58 1.54 -14.22
CA ILE A 48 -4.41 2.72 -13.99
C ILE A 48 -3.63 3.98 -14.29
N SER A 49 -4.31 5.06 -14.69
CA SER A 49 -3.66 6.34 -14.95
C SER A 49 -4.01 7.34 -13.87
N LYS A 50 -2.99 7.98 -13.28
CA LYS A 50 -3.15 8.97 -12.21
C LYS A 50 -2.77 10.37 -12.70
N ALA A 51 -3.57 11.37 -12.37
CA ALA A 51 -3.25 12.77 -12.64
C ALA A 51 -2.30 13.34 -11.57
N PRO A 52 -1.51 14.39 -11.85
CA PRO A 52 -0.61 14.99 -10.86
C PRO A 52 -1.29 15.48 -9.57
N THR A 53 -2.58 15.79 -9.64
CA THR A 53 -3.40 16.26 -8.51
C THR A 53 -4.06 15.12 -7.75
N ASP A 54 -3.93 13.86 -8.20
CA ASP A 54 -4.52 12.75 -7.48
C ASP A 54 -3.85 12.62 -6.10
N CYS A 55 -4.67 12.39 -5.08
CA CYS A 55 -4.23 12.36 -3.69
C CYS A 55 -3.11 11.31 -3.45
N VAL A 56 -3.11 10.22 -4.24
CA VAL A 56 -2.13 9.12 -4.16
C VAL A 56 -0.70 9.56 -4.49
N LEU A 57 -0.53 10.71 -5.13
CA LEU A 57 0.77 11.33 -5.45
C LEU A 57 1.18 12.36 -4.40
N GLN A 58 0.30 12.69 -3.44
CA GLN A 58 0.57 13.70 -2.42
C GLN A 58 1.45 13.11 -1.30
N PRO A 59 2.24 13.93 -0.59
CA PRO A 59 3.24 13.45 0.37
C PRO A 59 2.72 12.50 1.45
N ALA A 60 1.48 12.67 1.91
CA ALA A 60 0.87 11.85 2.96
C ALA A 60 0.57 10.40 2.54
N ASP A 61 0.32 10.17 1.25
CA ASP A 61 0.00 8.84 0.73
C ASP A 61 1.12 8.31 -0.14
N ARG A 62 1.60 9.17 -1.06
CA ARG A 62 2.70 8.96 -2.02
C ARG A 62 2.87 7.49 -2.32
N CYS A 63 1.87 6.89 -2.96
CA CYS A 63 1.80 5.46 -3.20
C CYS A 63 2.05 5.07 -4.67
N VAL A 64 2.33 6.04 -5.55
CA VAL A 64 2.75 5.83 -6.95
C VAL A 64 3.93 6.74 -7.32
N ASP A 65 4.80 6.30 -8.22
CA ASP A 65 6.07 7.00 -8.51
C ASP A 65 5.89 8.33 -9.24
N ALA A 66 4.89 8.43 -10.11
CA ALA A 66 4.64 9.65 -10.87
C ALA A 66 3.24 9.64 -11.54
N PRO A 67 2.82 10.75 -12.17
CA PRO A 67 1.57 10.81 -12.94
C PRO A 67 1.61 9.96 -14.22
N GLY A 68 0.45 9.63 -14.77
CA GLY A 68 0.30 8.79 -15.95
C GLY A 68 -0.09 7.35 -15.63
N ALA A 69 -0.09 6.50 -16.65
CA ALA A 69 -0.39 5.09 -16.57
C ALA A 69 0.68 4.36 -15.74
N ARG A 70 0.24 3.63 -14.72
CA ARG A 70 1.05 2.88 -13.78
C ARG A 70 0.63 1.43 -13.75
N LYS A 71 1.60 0.55 -13.95
CA LYS A 71 1.45 -0.88 -13.72
C LYS A 71 1.64 -1.11 -12.22
N LEU A 72 0.58 -1.51 -11.54
CA LEU A 72 0.55 -1.66 -10.09
C LEU A 72 0.43 -3.14 -9.75
N LEU A 73 1.35 -3.63 -8.92
CA LEU A 73 1.28 -4.94 -8.30
C LEU A 73 0.44 -4.82 -7.03
N ARG A 74 -0.80 -5.31 -7.06
CA ARG A 74 -1.74 -5.29 -5.94
C ARG A 74 -1.68 -6.60 -5.17
N PHE A 75 -1.90 -6.53 -3.86
CA PHE A 75 -1.92 -7.68 -2.96
C PHE A 75 -2.58 -7.29 -1.64
N SER A 76 -3.22 -8.24 -0.96
CA SER A 76 -3.78 -8.02 0.37
C SER A 76 -2.68 -8.13 1.42
N VAL A 77 -2.80 -7.36 2.50
CA VAL A 77 -2.02 -7.55 3.73
C VAL A 77 -3.01 -7.76 4.86
N PHE A 78 -2.82 -8.83 5.63
CA PHE A 78 -3.62 -9.10 6.81
C PHE A 78 -2.70 -9.28 8.01
N ALA A 79 -2.64 -8.25 8.85
CA ALA A 79 -1.84 -8.21 10.07
C ALA A 79 -2.70 -8.69 11.23
N ILE A 80 -2.38 -9.87 11.77
CA ILE A 80 -3.17 -10.53 12.82
C ILE A 80 -2.52 -10.31 14.17
N ASN A 81 -3.27 -9.93 15.20
CA ASN A 81 -2.79 -9.94 16.58
C ASN A 81 -3.07 -11.30 17.25
N ASN A 82 -2.05 -12.14 17.33
CA ASN A 82 -2.02 -13.43 18.02
C ASN A 82 -1.48 -13.34 19.46
N GLY A 83 -1.30 -12.12 19.98
CA GLY A 83 -0.72 -11.88 21.29
C GLY A 83 -1.66 -12.19 22.45
N THR A 84 -1.29 -11.68 23.61
CA THR A 84 -2.06 -11.76 24.85
C THR A 84 -2.63 -10.42 25.30
N ALA A 85 -2.29 -9.33 24.58
CA ALA A 85 -2.87 -8.00 24.72
C ALA A 85 -3.18 -7.40 23.35
N ASP A 86 -4.07 -6.41 23.36
CA ASP A 86 -4.40 -5.65 22.16
C ASP A 86 -3.20 -4.80 21.72
N VAL A 87 -3.06 -4.61 20.40
CA VAL A 87 -2.35 -3.43 19.90
C VAL A 87 -3.24 -2.24 20.21
N PHE A 88 -2.72 -1.26 20.93
CA PHE A 88 -3.50 -0.11 21.36
C PHE A 88 -2.75 1.19 21.10
N PHE A 89 -3.33 2.03 20.23
CA PHE A 89 -2.89 3.41 20.01
C PHE A 89 -3.88 4.43 20.56
N GLY A 90 -5.18 4.16 20.40
CA GLY A 90 -6.25 5.07 20.74
C GLY A 90 -6.48 6.15 19.71
N PRO A 91 -7.00 7.33 20.12
CA PRO A 91 -7.16 8.44 19.20
C PRO A 91 -5.78 8.86 18.67
N PRO A 92 -5.62 9.14 17.37
CA PRO A 92 -4.35 9.59 16.80
C PRO A 92 -3.74 10.75 17.60
N ASN A 93 -2.59 10.50 18.22
CA ASN A 93 -1.87 11.51 18.99
C ASN A 93 -1.04 12.39 18.03
N LEU A 94 -1.52 13.60 17.74
CA LEU A 94 -0.90 14.51 16.78
C LEU A 94 0.43 15.11 17.26
N ASP A 95 0.68 15.06 18.57
CA ASP A 95 1.94 15.53 19.17
C ASP A 95 3.01 14.43 19.18
N ALA A 96 2.62 13.15 19.08
CA ALA A 96 3.55 12.04 19.03
C ALA A 96 4.42 12.10 17.76
N LYS A 97 5.73 11.88 17.95
CA LYS A 97 6.73 11.89 16.87
C LYS A 97 7.50 10.58 16.84
N LEU A 98 7.90 10.19 15.64
CA LEU A 98 8.93 9.20 15.39
C LEU A 98 10.29 9.69 15.93
N PRO A 99 11.27 8.79 16.16
CA PRO A 99 12.60 9.17 16.63
C PRO A 99 13.34 10.19 15.74
N ASN A 100 13.00 10.25 14.45
CA ASN A 100 13.55 11.21 13.50
C ASN A 100 12.86 12.59 13.52
N GLY A 101 11.83 12.77 14.37
CA GLY A 101 11.07 14.01 14.50
C GLY A 101 9.82 14.10 13.61
N ASP A 102 9.58 13.14 12.73
CA ASP A 102 8.38 13.11 11.88
C ASP A 102 7.12 12.80 12.71
N PRO A 103 5.92 13.24 12.30
CA PRO A 103 4.66 12.86 12.95
C PRO A 103 4.47 11.34 12.99
N LEU A 104 4.05 10.80 14.14
CA LEU A 104 3.70 9.39 14.26
C LEU A 104 2.40 9.05 13.52
N PHE A 105 1.48 10.01 13.46
CA PHE A 105 0.24 9.92 12.71
C PHE A 105 0.18 10.97 11.61
N VAL A 106 -0.12 10.54 10.38
CA VAL A 106 -0.23 11.40 9.21
C VAL A 106 -1.64 11.31 8.64
N TYR A 107 -2.26 12.45 8.34
CA TYR A 107 -3.59 12.48 7.76
C TYR A 107 -3.54 12.17 6.26
N SER A 108 -4.25 11.12 5.83
CA SER A 108 -4.44 10.81 4.43
C SER A 108 -5.63 11.58 3.87
N ALA A 109 -5.37 12.48 2.93
CA ALA A 109 -6.42 13.14 2.17
C ALA A 109 -7.13 12.17 1.21
N CYS A 110 -6.48 11.06 0.82
CA CYS A 110 -7.12 10.01 0.03
C CYS A 110 -8.18 9.25 0.83
N HIS A 111 -7.85 8.85 2.05
CA HIS A 111 -8.67 7.94 2.85
C HIS A 111 -9.48 8.65 3.93
N MET A 112 -9.26 9.96 4.09
CA MET A 112 -9.96 10.87 5.01
C MET A 112 -9.81 10.49 6.49
N HIS A 113 -8.72 9.82 6.86
CA HIS A 113 -8.40 9.46 8.24
C HIS A 113 -6.88 9.45 8.47
N TYR A 114 -6.48 9.33 9.74
CA TYR A 114 -5.07 9.27 10.13
C TYR A 114 -4.48 7.88 9.96
N HIS A 115 -3.21 7.84 9.57
CA HIS A 115 -2.41 6.64 9.40
C HIS A 115 -1.25 6.64 10.38
N PHE A 116 -1.04 5.52 11.07
CA PHE A 116 0.15 5.24 11.85
C PHE A 116 1.33 5.01 10.90
N GLU A 117 2.37 5.82 11.01
CA GLU A 117 3.60 5.68 10.22
C GLU A 117 4.37 4.41 10.60
N THR A 118 5.10 3.84 9.63
CA THR A 118 5.96 2.65 9.81
C THR A 118 5.24 1.34 10.14
N PHE A 119 3.90 1.28 10.02
CA PHE A 119 3.12 0.06 10.25
C PHE A 119 3.51 -1.08 9.31
N GLY A 120 3.74 -0.76 8.04
CA GLY A 120 4.05 -1.74 7.00
C GLY A 120 5.14 -1.24 6.07
N ARG A 121 6.03 -2.12 5.63
CA ARG A 121 6.95 -1.90 4.51
C ARG A 121 6.77 -3.00 3.50
N TYR A 122 6.68 -2.61 2.23
CA TYR A 122 6.56 -3.54 1.12
C TYR A 122 7.83 -3.52 0.29
N GLU A 123 8.29 -4.69 -0.11
CA GLU A 123 9.46 -4.85 -0.95
C GLU A 123 9.16 -5.83 -2.06
N LEU A 124 9.63 -5.52 -3.26
CA LEU A 124 9.76 -6.47 -4.35
C LEU A 124 11.22 -6.88 -4.43
N ARG A 125 11.49 -8.18 -4.40
CA ARG A 125 12.83 -8.77 -4.49
C ARG A 125 12.88 -9.73 -5.65
N MET A 126 14.02 -9.88 -6.32
CA MET A 126 14.17 -10.98 -7.28
C MET A 126 13.91 -12.32 -6.56
N ARG A 127 13.34 -13.30 -7.27
CA ARG A 127 13.05 -14.64 -6.73
C ARG A 127 14.21 -15.19 -5.91
N GLY A 128 13.98 -15.46 -4.62
CA GLY A 128 15.00 -16.01 -3.71
C GLY A 128 16.14 -15.06 -3.35
N GLY A 129 16.08 -13.80 -3.78
CA GLY A 129 17.00 -12.74 -3.42
C GLY A 129 16.59 -12.03 -2.12
N THR A 130 17.56 -11.41 -1.46
CA THR A 130 17.35 -10.68 -0.20
C THR A 130 17.32 -9.16 -0.35
N THR A 131 17.79 -8.65 -1.49
CA THR A 131 17.86 -7.21 -1.76
C THR A 131 16.60 -6.72 -2.47
N PRO A 132 15.95 -5.64 -2.01
CA PRO A 132 14.84 -5.04 -2.73
C PRO A 132 15.29 -4.48 -4.08
N VAL A 133 14.55 -4.83 -5.13
CA VAL A 133 14.64 -4.15 -6.45
C VAL A 133 13.68 -2.98 -6.53
N LYS A 134 12.62 -2.99 -5.72
CA LYS A 134 11.64 -1.93 -5.59
C LYS A 134 11.08 -1.95 -4.18
N GLU A 135 10.87 -0.77 -3.61
CA GLU A 135 10.11 -0.61 -2.37
C GLU A 135 8.71 -0.10 -2.71
N GLY A 136 7.71 -0.60 -1.99
CA GLY A 136 6.39 0.01 -1.98
C GLY A 136 6.45 1.33 -1.21
N GLN A 137 5.70 2.31 -1.71
CA GLN A 137 5.80 3.65 -1.15
C GLN A 137 4.82 3.91 0.01
N LYS A 138 3.76 3.10 0.13
CA LYS A 138 2.80 3.20 1.23
C LYS A 138 3.38 2.53 2.48
N ARG A 139 3.64 3.33 3.52
CA ARG A 139 4.23 2.88 4.80
C ARG A 139 3.36 3.14 6.02
N SER A 140 2.27 3.85 5.82
CA SER A 140 1.40 4.35 6.87
C SER A 140 -0.03 3.87 6.65
N PHE A 141 -0.67 3.35 7.70
CA PHE A 141 -2.03 2.83 7.59
C PHE A 141 -2.88 3.08 8.84
N CYS A 142 -4.21 2.98 8.72
CA CYS A 142 -5.12 3.08 9.86
C CYS A 142 -5.23 1.72 10.55
N VAL A 143 -4.74 1.61 11.77
CA VAL A 143 -4.71 0.31 12.46
C VAL A 143 -6.08 0.02 13.09
N GLU A 144 -6.82 -0.95 12.55
CA GLU A 144 -8.19 -1.26 12.99
C GLU A 144 -8.57 -2.75 13.03
N ASP A 145 -9.69 -3.05 13.69
CA ASP A 145 -10.31 -4.38 13.67
C ASP A 145 -11.16 -4.56 12.42
N THR A 146 -10.62 -5.22 11.40
CA THR A 146 -11.36 -5.48 10.16
C THR A 146 -12.16 -6.79 10.20
N ARG A 147 -11.55 -7.88 10.68
CA ARG A 147 -12.20 -9.19 10.84
C ARG A 147 -11.46 -10.09 11.84
N PRO A 148 -12.13 -11.10 12.43
CA PRO A 148 -11.48 -12.09 13.27
C PRO A 148 -10.38 -12.85 12.51
N ALA A 149 -9.32 -13.22 13.23
CA ALA A 149 -8.28 -14.07 12.71
C ALA A 149 -8.81 -15.49 12.42
N PRO A 150 -8.28 -16.20 11.40
CA PRO A 150 -8.77 -17.53 11.05
C PRO A 150 -8.65 -18.49 12.24
N GLY A 151 -9.77 -19.07 12.67
CA GLY A 151 -9.81 -20.02 13.79
C GLY A 151 -9.67 -19.40 15.19
N ALA A 152 -9.55 -18.06 15.30
CA ALA A 152 -9.49 -17.40 16.58
C ALA A 152 -10.88 -17.28 17.23
N THR A 153 -10.88 -17.27 18.56
CA THR A 153 -12.05 -16.89 19.36
C THR A 153 -11.90 -15.43 19.76
N ALA A 154 -12.76 -14.57 19.23
CA ALA A 154 -12.75 -13.14 19.57
C ALA A 154 -12.94 -12.93 21.08
N ARG A 155 -12.18 -11.98 21.65
CA ARG A 155 -12.37 -11.52 23.02
C ARG A 155 -13.80 -10.98 23.17
N THR A 156 -14.56 -11.52 24.12
CA THR A 156 -15.88 -10.99 24.45
C THR A 156 -15.79 -9.86 25.46
N CYS A 157 -16.64 -8.84 25.31
CA CYS A 157 -16.73 -7.65 26.15
C CYS A 157 -18.20 -7.33 26.46
N THR A 158 -18.51 -7.00 27.71
CA THR A 158 -19.88 -6.68 28.14
C THR A 158 -20.10 -5.17 28.22
N THR A 159 -19.02 -4.43 28.50
CA THR A 159 -18.99 -2.97 28.66
C THR A 159 -17.77 -2.38 27.95
N ASP A 160 -17.81 -1.09 27.61
CA ASP A 160 -16.65 -0.41 26.98
C ASP A 160 -15.41 -0.40 27.91
N ASP A 161 -15.60 -0.48 29.23
CA ASP A 161 -14.51 -0.61 30.20
C ASP A 161 -13.72 -1.92 30.01
N ASP A 162 -14.39 -2.98 29.55
CA ASP A 162 -13.75 -4.27 29.24
C ASP A 162 -12.80 -4.15 28.04
N CYS A 163 -12.91 -3.08 27.25
CA CYS A 163 -12.00 -2.79 26.16
C CYS A 163 -10.81 -1.94 26.63
N ALA A 164 -10.39 -2.03 27.90
CA ALA A 164 -9.29 -1.24 28.48
C ALA A 164 -9.47 0.29 28.33
N GLY A 165 -10.72 0.75 28.26
CA GLY A 165 -11.08 2.14 27.93
C GLY A 165 -10.74 2.54 26.50
N SER A 166 -10.32 1.57 25.68
CA SER A 166 -9.75 1.70 24.36
C SER A 166 -10.60 1.18 23.21
N GLY A 167 -11.88 0.92 23.42
CA GLY A 167 -12.73 0.48 22.31
C GLY A 167 -14.19 0.54 22.70
N ARG A 168 -15.07 0.40 21.71
CA ARG A 168 -16.49 0.24 21.96
C ARG A 168 -16.84 -1.23 21.83
N CYS A 169 -17.71 -1.74 22.71
CA CYS A 169 -18.32 -3.03 22.48
C CYS A 169 -19.27 -2.94 21.27
N SER A 170 -18.90 -3.63 20.19
CA SER A 170 -19.68 -3.67 18.97
C SER A 170 -20.99 -4.42 19.22
N GLN A 171 -22.12 -3.75 18.98
CA GLN A 171 -23.44 -4.38 18.94
C GLN A 171 -23.88 -4.77 17.52
N GLN A 172 -23.11 -4.39 16.49
CA GLN A 172 -23.62 -4.32 15.11
C GLN A 172 -23.11 -5.42 14.17
N GLN A 173 -21.96 -6.04 14.45
CA GLN A 173 -21.35 -7.03 13.53
C GLN A 173 -21.06 -8.37 14.22
N ILE A 174 -20.46 -8.33 15.41
CA ILE A 174 -20.32 -9.47 16.31
C ILE A 174 -20.70 -8.94 17.70
N PRO A 175 -21.82 -9.39 18.29
CA PRO A 175 -22.26 -8.90 19.58
C PRO A 175 -21.18 -9.09 20.64
N HIS A 176 -20.96 -8.06 21.46
CA HIS A 176 -20.12 -8.15 22.66
C HIS A 176 -18.64 -8.41 22.35
N VAL A 177 -18.07 -7.73 21.35
CA VAL A 177 -16.64 -7.77 21.03
C VAL A 177 -16.10 -6.35 20.95
N CYS A 178 -14.87 -6.12 21.44
CA CYS A 178 -14.24 -4.80 21.36
C CYS A 178 -14.01 -4.42 19.90
N ARG A 179 -14.06 -3.14 19.57
CA ARG A 179 -13.81 -2.68 18.20
C ARG A 179 -12.93 -1.45 18.18
N TYR A 180 -11.80 -1.60 17.50
CA TYR A 180 -10.94 -0.51 17.02
C TYR A 180 -11.32 -0.08 15.60
N ASP A 181 -11.17 1.21 15.30
CA ASP A 181 -11.41 1.81 13.98
C ASP A 181 -10.42 2.96 13.70
N CYS A 182 -10.52 3.60 12.53
CA CYS A 182 -9.59 4.68 12.17
C CYS A 182 -9.64 5.95 13.04
N THR A 183 -10.68 6.12 13.86
CA THR A 183 -10.77 7.20 14.85
C THR A 183 -10.15 6.79 16.18
N TYR A 184 -10.15 5.49 16.48
CA TYR A 184 -9.65 4.92 17.72
C TYR A 184 -8.89 3.63 17.42
N GLN A 185 -7.58 3.74 17.17
CA GLN A 185 -6.79 2.71 16.48
C GLN A 185 -6.22 1.65 17.42
N GLY A 186 -6.16 0.43 16.91
CA GLY A 186 -5.71 -0.77 17.59
C GLY A 186 -6.12 -2.06 16.86
N ILE A 187 -5.66 -3.20 17.36
CA ILE A 187 -6.06 -4.53 16.89
C ILE A 187 -6.23 -5.41 18.12
N GLN A 188 -7.45 -5.90 18.34
CA GLN A 188 -7.71 -6.75 19.51
C GLN A 188 -7.11 -8.15 19.34
N VAL A 189 -6.84 -8.81 20.46
CA VAL A 189 -6.40 -10.21 20.45
C VAL A 189 -7.38 -11.10 19.67
N GLY A 190 -6.85 -11.87 18.72
CA GLY A 190 -7.62 -12.79 17.88
C GLY A 190 -8.31 -12.13 16.68
N TRP A 191 -7.99 -10.88 16.37
CA TRP A 191 -8.43 -10.17 15.17
C TRP A 191 -7.24 -9.75 14.31
N GLY A 192 -7.54 -9.24 13.13
CA GLY A 192 -6.54 -8.59 12.32
C GLY A 192 -7.05 -7.40 11.52
N ASP A 193 -6.09 -6.67 11.00
CA ASP A 193 -6.27 -5.54 10.12
C ASP A 193 -5.95 -5.96 8.67
N LEU A 194 -7.00 -6.02 7.85
CA LEU A 194 -6.96 -6.43 6.45
C LEU A 194 -6.98 -5.19 5.56
N TYR A 195 -5.88 -4.99 4.83
CA TYR A 195 -5.81 -4.11 3.68
C TYR A 195 -6.01 -4.94 2.42
N PRO A 196 -7.23 -5.01 1.86
CA PRO A 196 -7.49 -5.86 0.70
C PRO A 196 -6.79 -5.30 -0.53
N SER A 197 -6.41 -6.17 -1.47
CA SER A 197 -5.78 -5.78 -2.75
C SER A 197 -6.60 -4.79 -3.60
N THR A 198 -7.89 -4.64 -3.32
CA THR A 198 -8.81 -3.68 -3.95
C THR A 198 -8.71 -2.27 -3.37
N LEU A 199 -8.10 -2.10 -2.20
CA LEU A 199 -7.93 -0.80 -1.55
C LEU A 199 -7.00 0.10 -2.37
N ASP A 200 -7.26 1.42 -2.38
CA ASP A 200 -6.34 2.38 -3.00
C ASP A 200 -5.05 2.46 -2.17
N CYS A 201 -3.91 2.67 -2.83
CA CYS A 201 -2.56 2.60 -2.26
C CYS A 201 -2.09 1.22 -1.76
N GLN A 202 -2.89 0.16 -1.93
CA GLN A 202 -2.49 -1.20 -1.56
C GLN A 202 -1.80 -1.92 -2.73
N TRP A 203 -0.58 -1.46 -3.05
CA TRP A 203 0.23 -1.97 -4.15
C TRP A 203 1.72 -1.57 -4.06
N ILE A 204 2.54 -2.15 -4.94
CA ILE A 204 3.84 -1.60 -5.36
C ILE A 204 3.71 -1.09 -6.81
N ASP A 205 4.18 0.12 -7.10
CA ASP A 205 4.30 0.62 -8.47
C ASP A 205 5.45 -0.10 -9.16
N VAL A 206 5.13 -0.93 -10.16
CA VAL A 206 6.09 -1.77 -10.89
C VAL A 206 6.23 -1.34 -12.35
N SER A 207 5.94 -0.05 -12.63
CA SER A 207 5.95 0.50 -13.98
C SER A 207 7.34 0.48 -14.64
N ASP A 208 8.39 0.56 -13.84
CA ASP A 208 9.81 0.55 -14.24
C ASP A 208 10.52 -0.77 -13.93
N VAL A 209 9.81 -1.76 -13.38
CA VAL A 209 10.37 -3.08 -13.06
C VAL A 209 10.34 -3.97 -14.30
N ALA A 210 11.47 -4.61 -14.59
CA ALA A 210 11.60 -5.52 -15.72
C ALA A 210 10.75 -6.79 -15.51
N PRO A 211 10.23 -7.42 -16.59
CA PRO A 211 9.54 -8.69 -16.48
C PRO A 211 10.42 -9.79 -15.86
N GLY A 212 9.82 -10.69 -15.08
CA GLY A 212 10.54 -11.78 -14.42
C GLY A 212 9.83 -12.32 -13.19
N ASP A 213 10.51 -13.23 -12.48
CA ASP A 213 10.00 -13.84 -11.25
C ASP A 213 10.57 -13.14 -10.00
N TYR A 214 9.69 -12.79 -9.08
CA TYR A 214 9.97 -11.98 -7.90
C TYR A 214 9.26 -12.50 -6.65
N ASP A 215 9.72 -12.07 -5.49
CA ASP A 215 9.01 -12.21 -4.24
C ASP A 215 8.47 -10.83 -3.83
N VAL A 216 7.16 -10.76 -3.53
CA VAL A 216 6.60 -9.62 -2.81
C VAL A 216 6.68 -9.91 -1.33
N CYS A 217 7.44 -9.11 -0.60
CA CYS A 217 7.70 -9.26 0.82
C CYS A 217 7.06 -8.11 1.60
N VAL A 218 6.43 -8.44 2.72
CA VAL A 218 5.78 -7.49 3.61
C VAL A 218 6.43 -7.62 4.98
N PHE A 219 6.67 -6.48 5.62
CA PHE A 219 7.21 -6.37 6.97
C PHE A 219 6.28 -5.47 7.77
N LEU A 220 5.81 -5.97 8.91
CA LEU A 220 4.98 -5.23 9.86
C LEU A 220 5.87 -4.56 10.91
N ASN A 221 5.30 -3.55 11.59
CA ASN A 221 5.89 -2.86 12.74
C ASN A 221 7.39 -2.52 12.57
N THR A 222 7.79 -2.01 11.41
CA THR A 222 9.22 -1.96 11.03
C THR A 222 10.11 -1.06 11.90
N ALA A 223 9.52 -0.18 12.71
CA ALA A 223 10.23 0.65 13.68
C ALA A 223 10.18 0.10 15.12
N HIS A 224 9.57 -1.08 15.32
CA HIS A 224 9.33 -1.73 16.61
C HIS A 224 8.69 -0.78 17.65
N LEU A 225 7.72 0.02 17.20
CA LEU A 225 7.00 0.98 18.04
C LEU A 225 5.81 0.34 18.74
N ILE A 226 5.32 -0.78 18.21
CA ILE A 226 4.39 -1.68 18.89
C ILE A 226 5.25 -2.67 19.69
N PRO A 227 5.09 -2.76 21.03
CA PRO A 227 5.75 -3.80 21.81
C PRO A 227 5.12 -5.16 21.54
N GLU A 228 5.95 -6.15 21.21
CA GLU A 228 5.49 -7.48 20.81
C GLU A 228 6.20 -8.59 21.59
N SER A 229 5.54 -9.74 21.75
CA SER A 229 6.18 -10.93 22.33
C SER A 229 7.20 -11.58 21.38
N ASN A 230 6.97 -11.45 20.08
CA ASN A 230 7.81 -11.99 19.02
C ASN A 230 7.78 -11.01 17.84
N TYR A 231 8.94 -10.78 17.22
CA TYR A 231 9.08 -9.96 16.01
C TYR A 231 9.48 -10.81 14.79
N ASP A 232 9.82 -12.09 14.99
CA ASP A 232 10.33 -12.96 13.92
C ASP A 232 9.23 -13.34 12.91
N ASP A 233 7.95 -13.19 13.28
CA ASP A 233 6.76 -13.49 12.46
C ASP A 233 6.05 -12.26 11.88
N ASP A 234 6.67 -11.07 12.02
CA ASP A 234 6.18 -9.80 11.46
C ASP A 234 6.37 -9.70 9.94
N SER A 235 6.97 -10.71 9.31
CA SER A 235 7.28 -10.64 7.89
C SER A 235 7.05 -11.93 7.15
N GLY A 236 6.81 -11.79 5.85
CA GLY A 236 6.65 -12.92 4.95
C GLY A 236 6.64 -12.47 3.50
N CYS A 237 6.86 -13.43 2.61
CA CYS A 237 6.91 -13.19 1.17
C CYS A 237 5.98 -14.14 0.43
N ALA A 238 5.47 -13.68 -0.71
CA ALA A 238 4.72 -14.50 -1.64
C ALA A 238 5.34 -14.45 -3.06
N PRO A 239 5.30 -15.57 -3.79
CA PRO A 239 5.79 -15.60 -5.15
C PRO A 239 4.90 -14.81 -6.10
N VAL A 240 5.53 -13.98 -6.95
CA VAL A 240 4.86 -13.27 -8.04
C VAL A 240 5.68 -13.31 -9.34
N THR A 241 5.00 -13.28 -10.48
CA THR A 241 5.62 -13.10 -11.81
C THR A 241 5.15 -11.79 -12.40
N ILE A 242 6.09 -10.89 -12.72
CA ILE A 242 5.85 -9.59 -13.35
C ILE A 242 5.86 -9.79 -14.86
N ASP A 243 4.68 -9.70 -15.49
CA ASP A 243 4.58 -9.90 -16.94
C ASP A 243 5.11 -8.72 -17.76
N GLY A 244 5.70 -9.01 -18.92
CA GLY A 244 5.98 -8.00 -19.93
C GLY A 244 4.78 -7.72 -20.84
N PRO A 245 4.91 -6.76 -21.76
CA PRO A 245 3.99 -6.62 -22.88
C PRO A 245 3.86 -7.94 -23.65
N SER A 246 2.63 -8.42 -23.85
CA SER A 246 2.40 -9.70 -24.53
C SER A 246 2.95 -9.68 -25.96
N THR A 247 3.70 -10.69 -26.34
CA THR A 247 4.20 -10.85 -27.72
C THR A 247 3.12 -11.32 -28.70
N ALA A 248 1.93 -11.70 -28.21
CA ALA A 248 0.83 -12.18 -29.03
C ALA A 248 0.24 -11.08 -29.93
N HIS A 249 0.30 -9.81 -29.50
CA HIS A 249 -0.25 -8.69 -30.23
C HIS A 249 0.80 -7.59 -30.48
N PRO A 250 0.77 -6.93 -31.66
CA PRO A 250 1.62 -5.78 -31.91
C PRO A 250 1.17 -4.58 -31.08
N ALA A 251 2.09 -3.67 -30.83
CA ALA A 251 1.79 -2.38 -30.21
C ALA A 251 0.69 -1.62 -30.95
N PRO A 252 -0.22 -0.93 -30.24
CA PRO A 252 -1.17 -0.03 -30.88
C PRO A 252 -0.47 1.01 -31.75
N THR A 253 -1.00 1.29 -32.93
CA THR A 253 -0.53 2.43 -33.73
C THR A 253 -1.33 3.67 -33.38
N VAL A 254 -0.67 4.81 -33.24
CA VAL A 254 -1.29 6.08 -32.84
C VAL A 254 -0.79 7.19 -33.75
N LYS A 255 -1.72 7.98 -34.29
CA LYS A 255 -1.41 9.13 -35.14
C LYS A 255 -2.13 10.36 -34.67
N VAL A 256 -1.39 11.35 -34.18
CA VAL A 256 -1.94 12.66 -33.82
C VAL A 256 -2.33 13.40 -35.11
N ARG A 257 -3.59 13.84 -35.19
CA ARG A 257 -4.21 14.51 -36.34
C ARG A 257 -4.37 16.02 -36.15
N ALA A 258 -4.48 16.44 -34.90
CA ALA A 258 -4.43 17.83 -34.46
C ALA A 258 -3.72 17.90 -33.09
N PRO A 259 -2.89 18.92 -32.83
CA PRO A 259 -2.58 20.07 -33.69
C PRO A 259 -1.72 19.72 -34.92
N ARG A 260 -1.73 20.59 -35.93
CA ARG A 260 -0.92 20.54 -37.16
C ARG A 260 0.11 21.67 -37.14
N ARG A 261 1.12 21.62 -38.00
CA ARG A 261 2.20 22.65 -38.07
C ARG A 261 1.69 24.10 -38.17
N LYS A 262 0.58 24.33 -38.88
CA LYS A 262 -0.04 25.66 -39.06
C LYS A 262 -1.10 26.01 -38.00
N THR A 263 -1.27 25.19 -36.96
CA THR A 263 -2.23 25.45 -35.88
C THR A 263 -1.84 26.73 -35.14
N LYS A 264 -2.80 27.67 -35.02
CA LYS A 264 -2.64 28.91 -34.27
C LYS A 264 -3.19 28.71 -32.85
N ALA A 265 -2.39 28.09 -31.98
CA ALA A 265 -2.76 27.93 -30.57
C ALA A 265 -2.40 29.20 -29.78
N ARG A 266 -3.13 29.47 -28.70
CA ARG A 266 -2.90 30.60 -27.79
C ARG A 266 -3.09 30.16 -26.34
N VAL A 267 -2.30 30.72 -25.43
CA VAL A 267 -2.52 30.57 -23.99
C VAL A 267 -3.93 31.02 -23.62
N GLY A 268 -4.57 30.31 -22.68
CA GLY A 268 -5.93 30.59 -22.23
C GLY A 268 -7.04 30.25 -23.23
N ARG A 269 -6.70 29.90 -24.49
CA ARG A 269 -7.68 29.43 -25.48
C ARG A 269 -7.68 27.91 -25.57
N PRO A 270 -8.85 27.26 -25.57
CA PRO A 270 -8.93 25.82 -25.72
C PRO A 270 -8.31 25.33 -27.03
N LEU A 271 -7.44 24.32 -26.94
CA LEU A 271 -6.82 23.63 -28.07
C LEU A 271 -7.42 22.24 -28.21
N THR A 272 -7.91 21.92 -29.42
CA THR A 272 -8.35 20.55 -29.74
C THR A 272 -7.16 19.68 -30.08
N ILE A 273 -6.99 18.62 -29.31
CA ILE A 273 -6.07 17.52 -29.57
C ILE A 273 -6.90 16.39 -30.15
N ALA A 274 -6.53 15.86 -31.32
CA ALA A 274 -7.25 14.77 -31.97
C ALA A 274 -6.27 13.74 -32.47
N TRP A 275 -6.62 12.46 -32.37
CA TRP A 275 -5.78 11.35 -32.80
C TRP A 275 -6.61 10.24 -33.43
N GLN A 276 -5.95 9.45 -34.26
CA GLN A 276 -6.43 8.16 -34.70
C GLN A 276 -5.58 7.07 -34.07
N LYS A 277 -6.19 5.92 -33.85
CA LYS A 277 -5.51 4.76 -33.29
C LYS A 277 -6.00 3.48 -33.96
N HIS A 278 -5.14 2.48 -33.99
CA HIS A 278 -5.50 1.13 -34.37
C HIS A 278 -4.88 0.16 -33.38
N ILE A 279 -5.70 -0.78 -32.90
CA ILE A 279 -5.31 -1.82 -31.95
C ILE A 279 -5.90 -3.14 -32.44
N ARG A 280 -5.08 -4.20 -32.43
CA ARG A 280 -5.55 -5.54 -32.79
C ARG A 280 -6.60 -6.00 -31.77
N GLY A 281 -7.72 -6.52 -32.27
CA GLY A 281 -8.86 -6.87 -31.42
C GLY A 281 -9.79 -5.70 -31.07
N GLY A 282 -9.46 -4.47 -31.49
CA GLY A 282 -10.32 -3.29 -31.33
C GLY A 282 -10.35 -2.73 -29.91
N VAL A 283 -11.29 -1.81 -29.67
CA VAL A 283 -11.36 -1.00 -28.43
C VAL A 283 -11.48 -1.80 -27.13
N LYS A 284 -11.99 -3.06 -27.19
CA LYS A 284 -12.08 -3.95 -26.02
C LYS A 284 -10.71 -4.39 -25.47
N HIS A 285 -9.68 -4.36 -26.30
CA HIS A 285 -8.30 -4.66 -25.89
C HIS A 285 -7.55 -3.41 -25.45
N MET A 286 -8.23 -2.27 -25.28
CA MET A 286 -7.60 -1.03 -24.87
C MET A 286 -7.95 -0.71 -23.42
N LYS A 287 -6.91 -0.44 -22.61
CA LYS A 287 -7.06 -0.19 -21.18
C LYS A 287 -7.15 1.30 -20.89
N VAL A 288 -6.15 2.09 -21.34
CA VAL A 288 -6.09 3.52 -21.04
C VAL A 288 -5.44 4.30 -22.19
N GLN A 289 -5.83 5.57 -22.32
CA GLN A 289 -5.16 6.52 -23.21
C GLN A 289 -4.80 7.79 -22.44
N GLU A 290 -3.72 8.41 -22.87
CA GLU A 290 -3.13 9.56 -22.22
C GLU A 290 -2.72 10.62 -23.25
N VAL A 291 -2.70 11.87 -22.81
CA VAL A 291 -2.28 13.02 -23.60
C VAL A 291 -1.28 13.82 -22.78
N TRP A 292 -0.18 14.18 -23.44
CA TRP A 292 0.95 14.86 -22.84
C TRP A 292 1.39 16.02 -23.74
N PHE A 293 1.88 17.09 -23.12
CA PHE A 293 2.37 18.30 -23.77
C PHE A 293 3.87 18.43 -23.56
N SER A 294 4.61 18.79 -24.59
CA SER A 294 6.02 19.16 -24.51
C SER A 294 6.17 20.62 -24.97
N PRO A 295 6.82 21.48 -24.16
CA PRO A 295 7.13 22.86 -24.56
C PRO A 295 8.44 22.98 -25.35
N ASP A 296 9.24 21.91 -25.43
CA ASP A 296 10.67 21.92 -25.76
C ASP A 296 11.03 20.91 -26.86
N GLY A 297 10.14 20.75 -27.84
CA GLY A 297 10.41 19.92 -29.02
C GLY A 297 10.49 18.41 -28.73
N GLY A 298 9.89 17.97 -27.62
CA GLY A 298 9.83 16.57 -27.21
C GLY A 298 10.91 16.14 -26.23
N THR A 299 11.65 17.08 -25.64
CA THR A 299 12.68 16.77 -24.64
C THR A 299 12.05 16.38 -23.30
N SER A 300 11.06 17.15 -22.85
CA SER A 300 10.27 16.88 -21.64
C SER A 300 8.77 16.88 -21.92
N TYR A 301 7.99 16.19 -21.08
CA TYR A 301 6.55 16.10 -21.24
C TYR A 301 5.83 16.31 -19.91
N GLN A 302 4.77 17.11 -19.98
CA GLN A 302 3.84 17.42 -18.90
C GLN A 302 2.52 16.70 -19.17
N PHE A 303 1.93 16.16 -18.11
CA PHE A 303 0.64 15.47 -18.19
C PHE A 303 -0.49 16.46 -18.52
N ILE A 304 -1.30 16.16 -19.53
CA ILE A 304 -2.54 16.91 -19.81
C ILE A 304 -3.74 16.13 -19.28
N ALA A 305 -3.87 14.87 -19.69
CA ALA A 305 -5.01 14.04 -19.36
C ALA A 305 -4.66 12.56 -19.47
N GLY A 306 -5.30 11.75 -18.63
CA GLY A 306 -5.16 10.30 -18.58
C GLY A 306 -6.52 9.65 -18.34
N ALA A 307 -6.52 8.33 -18.12
CA ALA A 307 -7.75 7.55 -17.91
C ALA A 307 -8.84 7.79 -19.00
N LEU A 308 -8.43 8.19 -20.22
CA LEU A 308 -9.38 8.56 -21.25
C LEU A 308 -10.07 7.31 -21.81
N ALA A 309 -11.41 7.33 -21.80
CA ALA A 309 -12.26 6.22 -22.22
C ALA A 309 -11.85 5.63 -23.58
N PRO A 310 -11.99 4.30 -23.79
CA PRO A 310 -11.44 3.66 -24.97
C PRO A 310 -11.92 4.21 -26.33
N GLY A 311 -13.19 4.63 -26.44
CA GLY A 311 -13.74 5.22 -27.67
C GLY A 311 -13.20 6.62 -28.00
N ARG A 312 -12.49 7.28 -27.07
CA ARG A 312 -12.10 8.68 -27.21
C ARG A 312 -11.00 8.87 -28.24
N HIS A 313 -11.19 9.85 -29.13
CA HIS A 313 -10.27 10.20 -30.23
C HIS A 313 -9.94 11.70 -30.27
N SER A 314 -10.45 12.46 -29.29
CA SER A 314 -10.14 13.87 -29.12
C SER A 314 -10.26 14.31 -27.66
N TYR A 315 -9.50 15.36 -27.32
CA TYR A 315 -9.49 16.01 -26.03
C TYR A 315 -9.38 17.53 -26.22
N ARG A 316 -10.16 18.29 -25.45
CA ARG A 316 -10.15 19.76 -25.50
C ARG A 316 -9.33 20.27 -24.33
N TRP A 317 -8.10 20.68 -24.61
CA TRP A 317 -7.15 21.12 -23.61
C TRP A 317 -7.24 22.63 -23.38
N ALA A 318 -7.45 23.05 -22.14
CA ALA A 318 -7.29 24.44 -21.74
C ALA A 318 -5.79 24.74 -21.60
N VAL A 319 -5.22 25.49 -22.55
CA VAL A 319 -3.78 25.77 -22.59
C VAL A 319 -3.40 26.66 -21.39
N PRO A 320 -2.58 26.18 -20.43
CA PRO A 320 -2.23 26.93 -19.23
C PRO A 320 -1.38 28.17 -19.53
N SER A 321 -1.37 29.10 -18.57
CA SER A 321 -0.39 30.19 -18.54
C SER A 321 1.04 29.64 -18.53
N GLY A 322 1.96 30.31 -19.23
CA GLY A 322 3.36 29.89 -19.30
C GLY A 322 3.65 28.78 -20.32
N SER A 323 2.66 28.29 -21.06
CA SER A 323 2.85 27.27 -22.12
C SER A 323 3.23 27.86 -23.50
N ALA A 324 3.53 29.16 -23.58
CA ALA A 324 3.90 29.80 -24.85
C ALA A 324 5.26 29.28 -25.33
N THR A 325 5.33 28.82 -26.58
CA THR A 325 6.55 28.25 -27.19
C THR A 325 6.35 28.10 -28.71
N ASP A 326 7.47 28.09 -29.45
CA ASP A 326 7.50 27.77 -30.88
C ASP A 326 7.80 26.29 -31.15
N ALA A 327 8.07 25.51 -30.10
CA ALA A 327 8.47 24.10 -30.17
C ALA A 327 7.44 23.15 -29.51
N ALA A 328 6.16 23.56 -29.43
CA ALA A 328 5.14 22.74 -28.79
C ALA A 328 4.95 21.41 -29.51
N MET A 329 4.83 20.33 -28.74
CA MET A 329 4.44 19.00 -29.24
C MET A 329 3.40 18.34 -28.35
N ILE A 330 2.53 17.53 -28.96
CA ILE A 330 1.61 16.66 -28.26
C ILE A 330 2.05 15.22 -28.41
N ARG A 331 2.03 14.46 -27.32
CA ARG A 331 2.19 13.02 -27.31
C ARG A 331 0.90 12.37 -26.84
N VAL A 332 0.38 11.44 -27.61
CA VAL A 332 -0.73 10.57 -27.23
C VAL A 332 -0.18 9.17 -26.99
N ILE A 333 -0.48 8.59 -25.84
CA ILE A 333 -0.11 7.23 -25.50
C ILE A 333 -1.37 6.39 -25.42
N VAL A 334 -1.33 5.19 -25.98
CA VAL A 334 -2.41 4.21 -25.92
C VAL A 334 -1.85 2.92 -25.33
N TRP A 335 -2.47 2.45 -24.27
CA TRP A 335 -2.13 1.18 -23.63
C TRP A 335 -3.22 0.15 -23.90
N SER A 336 -2.80 -1.06 -24.25
CA SER A 336 -3.67 -2.21 -24.35
C SER A 336 -3.88 -2.89 -22.99
N THR A 337 -4.79 -3.86 -22.95
CA THR A 337 -5.02 -4.73 -21.79
C THR A 337 -3.88 -5.72 -21.56
N ASP A 338 -3.04 -5.97 -22.56
CA ASP A 338 -1.88 -6.87 -22.51
C ASP A 338 -0.54 -6.10 -22.44
N LEU A 339 -0.60 -4.88 -21.90
CA LEU A 339 0.53 -4.00 -21.60
C LEU A 339 1.33 -3.49 -22.81
N GLN A 340 0.85 -3.74 -24.03
CA GLN A 340 1.38 -3.12 -25.24
C GLN A 340 1.13 -1.62 -25.26
N ARG A 341 2.13 -0.85 -25.68
CA ARG A 341 2.11 0.61 -25.66
C ARG A 341 2.34 1.20 -27.05
N GLY A 342 1.37 1.97 -27.52
CA GLY A 342 1.44 2.77 -28.73
C GLY A 342 1.69 4.25 -28.42
N ILE A 343 2.59 4.89 -29.16
CA ILE A 343 2.90 6.32 -29.01
C ILE A 343 2.68 7.04 -30.33
N GLY A 344 1.92 8.13 -30.29
CA GLY A 344 1.76 9.05 -31.42
C GLY A 344 2.23 10.43 -31.03
N LEU A 345 3.05 11.05 -31.88
CA LEU A 345 3.52 12.42 -31.70
C LEU A 345 2.85 13.34 -32.72
N SER A 346 2.53 14.56 -32.31
CA SER A 346 2.23 15.63 -33.26
C SER A 346 3.50 16.10 -33.95
N VAL A 347 3.34 16.79 -35.08
CA VAL A 347 4.39 17.69 -35.55
C VAL A 347 4.54 18.87 -34.58
N PRO A 348 5.72 19.52 -34.53
CA PRO A 348 5.87 20.77 -33.79
C PRO A 348 4.88 21.84 -34.26
N PHE A 349 4.36 22.63 -33.33
CA PHE A 349 3.47 23.75 -33.58
C PHE A 349 3.76 24.91 -32.62
N ARG A 350 3.18 26.07 -32.89
CA ARG A 350 3.35 27.28 -32.07
C ARG A 350 2.17 27.48 -31.14
N ILE A 351 2.47 27.78 -29.87
CA ILE A 351 1.53 28.34 -28.89
C ILE A 351 1.95 29.79 -28.65
N ALA A 352 1.14 30.73 -29.13
CA ALA A 352 1.36 32.14 -28.85
C ALA A 352 0.89 32.50 -27.42
N PRO A 353 1.39 33.61 -26.85
CA PRO A 353 0.84 34.19 -25.64
C PRO A 353 -0.67 34.47 -25.73
#